data_AF-A0AAU6WSE2-F1
#
_entry.id   AF-A0AAU6WSE2-F1
#
_cell.length_a   1.000
_cell.length_b   1.000
_cell.length_c   1.000
_cell.angle_alpha   90.00
_cell.angle_beta   90.00
_cell.angle_gamma   90.00
#
_symmetry.space_group_name_H-M   'P 1'
#
loop_
_entity.id
_entity.type
_entity.pdbx_description
1 polymer ?
#
loop_
_entity_poly.entity_id
_entity_poly.type
_entity_poly.pdbx_seq_one_letter_code
_entity_poly.pdbx_strand_id
1 'polypeptide(L)'
;MIRILIVLYILYGLIFLIETFDFLEMLHTKPKDDHPTYGLVNVIFYQMEMIICFICAFSFIILISTKQSVSTLLFVSVLLLIFRASTVYYLYAYETEERWVPFIYKEANDFSMLFRRTFVPAQLICNVIAVISLSKRYFKDRKVKKKNLP
;
A
#
# COMPACT_ATOMS: atom_id res chain seq x y z
N MET A 1 -4.68 -1.70 -15.52
CA MET A 1 -3.59 -1.35 -14.59
C MET A 1 -4.09 -0.77 -13.28
N ILE A 2 -4.75 0.39 -13.25
CA ILE A 2 -5.23 0.99 -11.98
C ILE A 2 -6.18 0.08 -11.18
N ARG A 3 -7.05 -0.68 -11.84
CA ARG A 3 -7.89 -1.69 -11.14
C ARG A 3 -7.07 -2.77 -10.43
N ILE A 4 -5.96 -3.21 -11.03
CA ILE A 4 -5.06 -4.20 -10.42
C ILE A 4 -4.36 -3.57 -9.20
N LEU A 5 -3.94 -2.31 -9.31
CA LEU A 5 -3.39 -1.56 -8.16
C LEU A 5 -4.37 -1.46 -7.00
N ILE A 6 -5.63 -1.13 -7.28
CA ILE A 6 -6.68 -1.08 -6.25
C ILE A 6 -6.78 -2.43 -5.53
N VAL A 7 -6.85 -3.54 -6.29
CA VAL A 7 -6.93 -4.88 -5.71
C VAL A 7 -5.69 -5.19 -4.87
N LEU A 8 -4.48 -4.89 -5.35
CA LEU A 8 -3.24 -5.11 -4.61
C LEU A 8 -3.20 -4.32 -3.30
N TYR A 9 -3.65 -3.06 -3.30
CA TYR A 9 -3.71 -2.25 -2.08
C TYR A 9 -4.78 -2.75 -1.11
N ILE A 10 -5.97 -3.12 -1.60
CA ILE A 10 -7.04 -3.65 -0.75
C ILE A 10 -6.64 -4.97 -0.11
N LEU A 11 -6.16 -5.94 -0.91
CA LEU A 11 -5.78 -7.25 -0.39
C LEU A 11 -4.68 -7.13 0.66
N TYR A 12 -3.68 -6.29 0.40
CA TYR A 12 -2.59 -6.10 1.35
C TYR A 12 -3.05 -5.36 2.62
N GLY A 13 -3.91 -4.35 2.49
CA GLY A 13 -4.51 -3.68 3.65
C GLY A 13 -5.38 -4.62 4.49
N LEU A 14 -6.13 -5.53 3.86
CA LEU A 14 -6.93 -6.54 4.57
C LEU A 14 -6.08 -7.55 5.33
N ILE A 15 -4.91 -7.93 4.80
CA ILE A 15 -3.97 -8.82 5.51
C ILE A 15 -3.52 -8.16 6.82
N PHE A 16 -3.11 -6.88 6.79
CA PHE A 16 -2.73 -6.17 8.01
C PHE A 16 -3.90 -5.91 8.96
N LEU A 17 -5.12 -5.79 8.44
CA LEU A 17 -6.31 -5.72 9.28
C LEU A 17 -6.48 -7.02 10.09
N ILE A 18 -6.28 -8.18 9.46
CA ILE A 18 -6.32 -9.48 10.14
C ILE A 18 -5.20 -9.56 11.19
N GLU A 19 -3.96 -9.21 10.83
CA GLU A 19 -2.83 -9.19 11.79
C GLU A 19 -3.09 -8.23 12.98
N THR A 20 -3.75 -7.11 12.73
CA THR A 20 -4.12 -6.15 13.78
C THR A 20 -5.19 -6.73 14.72
N PHE A 21 -6.20 -7.42 14.18
CA PHE A 21 -7.22 -8.06 15.01
C PHE A 21 -6.66 -9.21 15.85
N ASP A 22 -5.79 -10.04 15.27
CA ASP A 22 -5.13 -11.14 15.97
C ASP A 22 -4.29 -10.63 17.16
N PHE A 23 -3.57 -9.51 16.95
CA PHE A 23 -2.89 -8.82 18.06
C PHE A 23 -3.85 -8.32 19.14
N LEU A 24 -4.94 -7.65 18.74
CA LEU A 24 -5.92 -7.12 19.70
C LEU A 24 -6.57 -8.23 20.51
N GLU A 25 -6.83 -9.38 19.89
CA GLU A 25 -7.34 -10.57 20.58
C GLU A 25 -6.33 -11.10 21.60
N MET A 26 -5.06 -11.22 21.23
CA MET A 26 -3.97 -11.63 22.15
C MET A 26 -3.82 -10.75 23.39
N LEU A 27 -4.15 -9.45 23.30
CA LEU A 27 -4.15 -8.57 24.47
C LEU A 27 -5.23 -8.96 25.49
N HIS A 28 -6.33 -9.57 25.04
CA HIS A 28 -7.48 -9.94 25.87
C HIS A 28 -7.41 -11.39 26.38
N THR A 29 -6.77 -12.30 25.65
CA THR A 29 -6.77 -13.75 25.93
C THR A 29 -5.41 -14.31 26.36
N LYS A 30 -4.57 -13.50 27.03
CA LYS A 30 -3.23 -13.87 27.50
C LYS A 30 -3.17 -15.33 28.02
N PRO A 31 -2.53 -16.27 27.29
CA PRO A 31 -2.21 -17.57 27.84
C PRO A 31 -1.28 -17.38 29.05
N LYS A 32 -1.47 -18.15 30.11
CA LYS A 32 -0.78 -17.95 31.40
C LYS A 32 0.76 -17.96 31.33
N ASP A 33 1.32 -18.53 30.26
CA ASP A 33 2.77 -18.70 30.08
C ASP A 33 3.32 -18.04 28.81
N ASP A 34 2.50 -17.32 28.03
CA ASP A 34 2.95 -16.58 26.84
C ASP A 34 3.16 -15.09 27.17
N HIS A 35 4.39 -14.62 27.03
CA HIS A 35 4.68 -13.19 27.02
C HIS A 35 4.28 -12.63 25.64
N PRO A 36 3.62 -11.44 25.58
CA PRO A 36 3.26 -10.85 24.31
C PRO A 36 4.54 -10.59 23.51
N THR A 37 4.62 -11.27 22.39
CA THR A 37 5.73 -11.21 21.45
C THR A 37 5.65 -9.99 20.52
N TYR A 38 4.90 -8.99 20.95
CA TYR A 38 4.72 -7.72 20.27
C TYR A 38 4.78 -6.59 21.28
N GLY A 39 5.51 -5.52 20.92
CA GLY A 39 5.29 -4.21 21.50
C GLY A 39 4.17 -3.46 20.78
N LEU A 40 3.56 -2.49 21.45
CA LEU A 40 2.64 -1.49 20.89
C LEU A 40 3.11 -0.93 19.53
N VAL A 41 4.43 -0.82 19.40
CA VAL A 41 5.14 -0.32 18.24
C VAL A 41 4.90 -1.14 16.97
N ASN A 42 4.89 -2.47 17.06
CA ASN A 42 4.72 -3.35 15.89
C ASN A 42 3.29 -3.25 15.34
N VAL A 43 2.34 -2.98 16.22
CA VAL A 43 0.92 -2.87 15.89
C VAL A 43 0.64 -1.52 15.26
N ILE A 44 1.26 -0.47 15.78
CA ILE A 44 1.24 0.85 15.12
C ILE A 44 1.81 0.73 13.71
N PHE A 45 2.87 -0.04 13.50
CA PHE A 45 3.40 -0.30 12.16
C PHE A 45 2.34 -0.95 11.24
N TYR A 46 1.70 -2.04 11.67
CA TYR A 46 0.67 -2.72 10.87
C TYR A 46 -0.53 -1.82 10.58
N GLN A 47 -0.97 -1.05 11.57
CA GLN A 47 -2.07 -0.09 11.41
C GLN A 47 -1.71 1.03 10.43
N MET A 48 -0.48 1.58 10.52
CA MET A 48 -0.02 2.61 9.60
C MET A 48 0.05 2.09 8.16
N GLU A 49 0.63 0.90 7.97
CA GLU A 49 0.75 0.27 6.64
C GLU A 49 -0.63 -0.05 6.04
N MET A 50 -1.56 -0.55 6.86
CA MET A 50 -2.97 -0.75 6.50
C MET A 50 -3.63 0.56 6.04
N ILE A 51 -3.54 1.62 6.84
CA ILE A 51 -4.12 2.93 6.55
C ILE A 51 -3.56 3.48 5.23
N ILE A 52 -2.24 3.41 5.04
CA ILE A 52 -1.57 3.84 3.80
C ILE A 52 -2.13 3.08 2.58
N CYS A 53 -2.30 1.76 2.70
CA CYS A 53 -2.85 0.95 1.63
C CYS A 53 -4.30 1.34 1.30
N PHE A 54 -5.14 1.53 2.31
CA PHE A 54 -6.53 1.96 2.10
C PHE A 54 -6.63 3.37 1.51
N ILE A 55 -5.81 4.33 1.97
CA ILE A 55 -5.74 5.67 1.38
C ILE A 55 -5.41 5.59 -0.12
N CYS A 56 -4.41 4.77 -0.50
CA CYS A 56 -4.02 4.59 -1.90
C CYS A 56 -5.16 3.94 -2.71
N ALA A 57 -5.77 2.88 -2.20
CA ALA A 57 -6.88 2.19 -2.86
C ALA A 57 -8.09 3.11 -3.07
N PHE A 58 -8.57 3.75 -2.00
CA PHE A 58 -9.76 4.60 -2.05
C PHE A 58 -9.54 5.84 -2.92
N SER A 59 -8.34 6.42 -2.93
CA SER A 59 -8.01 7.50 -3.85
C SER A 59 -8.23 7.08 -5.31
N PHE A 60 -7.72 5.91 -5.72
CA PHE A 60 -7.93 5.41 -7.08
C PHE A 60 -9.39 5.04 -7.35
N ILE A 61 -10.10 4.45 -6.39
CA ILE A 61 -11.53 4.15 -6.51
C ILE A 61 -12.33 5.43 -6.77
N ILE A 62 -12.14 6.46 -5.95
CA ILE A 62 -12.84 7.74 -6.08
C ILE A 62 -12.58 8.36 -7.45
N LEU A 63 -11.32 8.40 -7.90
CA LEU A 63 -10.96 8.96 -9.22
C LEU A 63 -11.63 8.22 -10.38
N ILE A 64 -11.69 6.89 -10.32
CA ILE A 64 -12.34 6.07 -11.37
C ILE A 64 -13.86 6.23 -11.31
N SER A 65 -14.46 6.14 -10.12
CA SER A 65 -15.90 6.24 -9.92
C SER A 65 -16.46 7.61 -10.31
N THR A 66 -15.70 8.67 -10.06
CA THR A 66 -16.06 10.04 -10.47
C THR A 66 -15.61 10.39 -11.90
N LYS A 67 -15.09 9.41 -12.66
CA LYS A 67 -14.69 9.54 -14.07
C LYS A 67 -13.78 10.75 -14.33
N GLN A 68 -12.80 10.96 -13.44
CA GLN A 68 -11.89 12.10 -13.53
C GLN A 68 -11.08 12.11 -14.83
N SER A 69 -10.62 13.30 -15.21
CA SER A 69 -9.81 13.49 -16.42
C SER A 69 -8.50 12.69 -16.38
N VAL A 70 -7.95 12.36 -17.56
CA VAL A 70 -6.64 11.68 -17.67
C VAL A 70 -5.53 12.50 -17.02
N SER A 71 -5.62 13.84 -17.06
CA SER A 71 -4.67 14.74 -16.40
C SER A 71 -4.71 14.59 -14.88
N THR A 72 -5.92 14.59 -14.31
CA THR A 72 -6.13 14.40 -12.86
C THR A 72 -5.66 13.02 -12.43
N LEU A 73 -6.02 11.98 -13.18
CA LEU A 73 -5.58 10.61 -12.92
C LEU A 73 -4.05 10.49 -12.93
N LEU A 74 -3.38 11.10 -13.91
CA LEU A 74 -1.91 11.08 -14.00
C LEU A 74 -1.27 11.81 -12.81
N PHE A 75 -1.73 13.02 -12.51
CA PHE A 75 -1.21 13.82 -11.40
C PHE A 75 -1.34 13.07 -10.06
N VAL A 76 -2.52 12.55 -9.75
CA VAL A 76 -2.73 11.82 -8.49
C VAL A 76 -1.97 10.49 -8.48
N SER A 77 -1.85 9.79 -9.61
CA SER A 77 -1.03 8.56 -9.69
C SER A 77 0.44 8.83 -9.34
N VAL A 78 1.00 9.92 -9.84
CA VAL A 78 2.38 10.34 -9.52
C VAL A 78 2.51 10.69 -8.03
N LEU A 79 1.55 11.45 -7.49
CA LEU A 79 1.57 11.82 -6.07
C LEU A 79 1.47 10.60 -5.16
N LEU A 80 0.59 9.65 -5.47
CA LEU A 80 0.44 8.40 -4.72
C LEU A 80 1.67 7.49 -4.87
N LEU A 81 2.33 7.49 -6.02
CA LEU A 81 3.59 6.76 -6.21
C LEU A 81 4.70 7.32 -5.31
N ILE A 82 4.87 8.64 -5.27
CA ILE A 82 5.85 9.30 -4.39
C ILE A 82 5.50 9.02 -2.94
N PHE A 83 4.24 9.24 -2.54
CA PHE A 83 3.78 8.96 -1.19
C PHE A 83 4.04 7.50 -0.78
N ARG A 84 3.75 6.54 -1.67
CA ARG A 84 3.99 5.12 -1.38
C ARG A 84 5.48 4.81 -1.30
N ALA A 85 6.31 5.33 -2.21
CA ALA A 85 7.75 5.12 -2.15
C ALA A 85 8.37 5.70 -0.87
N SER A 86 7.96 6.91 -0.47
CA SER A 86 8.42 7.55 0.76
C SER A 86 7.98 6.79 2.01
N THR A 87 6.72 6.35 2.07
CA THR A 87 6.23 5.55 3.20
C THR A 87 6.90 4.19 3.25
N VAL A 88 7.18 3.55 2.11
CA VAL A 88 7.96 2.31 2.09
C VAL A 88 9.39 2.56 2.57
N TYR A 89 10.05 3.63 2.16
CA TYR A 89 11.38 3.96 2.66
C TYR A 89 11.38 4.22 4.18
N TYR A 90 10.44 5.03 4.66
CA TYR A 90 10.32 5.35 6.08
C TYR A 90 10.02 4.09 6.90
N LEU A 91 8.98 3.36 6.48
CA LEU A 91 8.51 2.20 7.19
C LEU A 91 9.47 1.04 7.09
N TYR A 92 10.23 0.85 6.00
CA TYR A 92 11.04 -0.36 5.72
C TYR A 92 12.56 -0.20 5.72
N ALA A 93 13.10 1.01 5.54
CA ALA A 93 14.54 1.22 5.38
C ALA A 93 15.14 2.19 6.41
N TYR A 94 14.36 3.15 6.93
CA TYR A 94 14.87 4.21 7.80
C TYR A 94 14.85 3.87 9.30
N GLU A 95 13.83 3.16 9.79
CA GLU A 95 13.78 2.72 11.18
C GLU A 95 14.40 1.32 11.35
N THR A 96 15.42 1.25 12.20
CA THR A 96 16.38 0.15 12.43
C THR A 96 15.75 -1.15 12.98
N GLU A 97 16.53 -2.23 12.86
CA GLU A 97 16.24 -3.67 12.96
C GLU A 97 15.40 -4.17 14.16
N GLU A 98 15.24 -3.41 15.24
CA GLU A 98 14.56 -3.87 16.46
C GLU A 98 13.01 -3.85 16.41
N ARG A 99 12.39 -3.11 15.47
CA ARG A 99 10.92 -3.16 15.23
C ARG A 99 10.48 -4.32 14.33
N TRP A 100 11.42 -4.95 13.63
CA TRP A 100 11.13 -5.81 12.48
C TRP A 100 10.92 -7.28 12.79
N VAL A 101 11.18 -7.69 14.02
CA VAL A 101 10.91 -9.05 14.46
C VAL A 101 9.56 -9.01 15.16
N PRO A 102 8.44 -9.24 14.45
CA PRO A 102 7.23 -9.66 15.14
C PRO A 102 7.59 -11.00 15.78
N PHE A 103 7.73 -11.03 17.11
CA PHE A 103 8.09 -12.27 17.79
C PHE A 103 6.90 -13.25 17.81
N ILE A 104 5.77 -13.00 17.12
CA ILE A 104 4.79 -14.06 16.98
C ILE A 104 5.47 -15.24 16.28
N TYR A 105 5.19 -16.43 16.82
CA TYR A 105 5.41 -17.76 16.23
C TYR A 105 6.12 -17.71 14.88
N LYS A 106 7.35 -18.26 14.81
CA LYS A 106 8.26 -18.24 13.63
C LYS A 106 7.54 -18.29 12.27
N GLU A 107 6.49 -19.11 12.14
CA GLU A 107 5.73 -19.29 10.91
C GLU A 107 4.87 -18.09 10.47
N ALA A 108 4.24 -17.34 11.38
CA ALA A 108 3.44 -16.16 10.99
C ALA A 108 4.34 -14.98 10.60
N ASN A 109 5.54 -14.92 11.18
CA ASN A 109 6.59 -13.98 10.76
C ASN A 109 7.04 -14.27 9.32
N ASP A 110 7.25 -15.54 8.98
CA ASP A 110 7.62 -15.95 7.61
C ASP A 110 6.53 -15.64 6.59
N PHE A 111 5.26 -15.88 6.94
CA PHE A 111 4.12 -15.52 6.10
C PHE A 111 4.03 -14.00 5.90
N SER A 112 4.03 -13.21 6.98
CA SER A 112 3.96 -11.74 6.88
C SER A 112 5.15 -11.14 6.13
N MET A 113 6.35 -11.72 6.29
CA MET A 113 7.55 -11.32 5.56
C MET A 113 7.45 -11.64 4.06
N LEU A 114 6.85 -12.78 3.69
CA LEU A 114 6.58 -13.14 2.30
C LEU A 114 5.64 -12.13 1.64
N PHE A 115 4.53 -11.76 2.29
CA PHE A 115 3.60 -10.76 1.76
C PHE A 115 4.27 -9.39 1.62
N ARG A 116 5.06 -8.96 2.61
CA ARG A 116 5.84 -7.72 2.54
C ARG A 116 6.79 -7.70 1.32
N ARG A 117 7.55 -8.78 1.12
CA ARG A 117 8.51 -8.90 0.01
C ARG A 117 7.86 -9.00 -1.37
N THR A 118 6.58 -9.35 -1.46
CA THR A 118 5.87 -9.54 -2.72
C THR A 118 4.92 -8.40 -3.04
N PHE A 119 4.02 -8.05 -2.13
CA PHE A 119 2.99 -7.04 -2.36
C PHE A 119 3.54 -5.62 -2.40
N VAL A 120 4.51 -5.27 -1.55
CA VAL A 120 5.08 -3.91 -1.53
C VAL A 120 5.78 -3.60 -2.86
N PRO A 121 6.71 -4.43 -3.38
CA PRO A 121 7.30 -4.20 -4.69
C PRO A 121 6.27 -4.25 -5.82
N ALA A 122 5.30 -5.18 -5.78
CA ALA A 122 4.25 -5.28 -6.79
C ALA A 122 3.42 -3.99 -6.88
N GLN A 123 3.04 -3.40 -5.74
CA GLN A 123 2.32 -2.12 -5.69
C GLN A 123 3.13 -1.00 -6.37
N LEU A 124 4.42 -0.87 -6.05
CA LEU A 124 5.29 0.15 -6.65
C LEU A 124 5.45 -0.05 -8.17
N ILE A 125 5.76 -1.29 -8.60
CA ILE A 125 5.94 -1.63 -10.01
C ILE A 125 4.66 -1.37 -10.80
N CYS A 126 3.52 -1.86 -10.32
CA CYS A 126 2.24 -1.63 -10.99
C CYS A 126 1.89 -0.14 -11.08
N ASN A 127 2.26 0.67 -10.07
CA ASN A 127 1.99 2.10 -10.04
C ASN A 127 2.89 2.84 -11.04
N VAL A 128 4.17 2.49 -11.13
CA VAL A 128 5.07 2.97 -12.21
C VAL A 128 4.49 2.64 -13.59
N ILE A 129 4.03 1.41 -13.83
CA ILE A 129 3.43 1.04 -15.12
C ILE A 129 2.14 1.84 -15.38
N ALA A 130 1.33 2.10 -14.35
CA ALA A 130 0.13 2.93 -14.48
C ALA A 130 0.49 4.37 -14.87
N VAL A 131 1.50 4.98 -14.24
CA VAL A 131 2.01 6.32 -14.58
C VAL A 131 2.53 6.38 -16.02
N ILE A 132 3.29 5.37 -16.47
CA ILE A 132 3.78 5.30 -17.84
C ILE A 132 2.60 5.20 -18.82
N SER A 133 1.63 4.33 -18.54
CA SER A 133 0.46 4.16 -19.40
C SER A 133 -0.41 5.43 -19.46
N LEU A 134 -0.59 6.13 -18.35
CA LEU A 134 -1.36 7.37 -18.28
C LEU A 134 -0.63 8.52 -18.98
N SER A 135 0.69 8.62 -18.81
CA SER A 135 1.54 9.59 -19.51
C SER A 135 1.39 9.44 -21.03
N LYS A 136 1.49 8.21 -21.55
CA LYS A 136 1.30 7.93 -22.98
C LYS A 136 -0.08 8.40 -23.48
N ARG A 137 -1.14 8.16 -22.71
CA ARG A 137 -2.51 8.62 -23.05
C ARG A 137 -2.62 10.14 -23.02
N TYR A 138 -2.11 10.77 -21.96
CA TYR A 138 -2.10 12.22 -21.80
C TYR A 138 -1.44 12.94 -22.99
N PHE A 139 -0.25 12.50 -23.42
CA PHE A 139 0.42 13.10 -24.57
C PHE A 139 -0.31 12.86 -25.89
N LYS A 140 -0.96 11.69 -26.05
CA LYS A 140 -1.79 11.41 -27.24
C LYS A 140 -2.98 12.36 -27.32
N ASP A 141 -3.71 12.53 -26.21
CA ASP A 141 -4.89 13.39 -26.14
C ASP A 141 -4.53 14.85 -26.39
N ARG A 142 -3.37 15.31 -25.88
CA ARG A 142 -2.86 16.66 -26.12
C ARG A 142 -2.49 16.90 -27.59
N LYS A 143 -1.87 15.91 -28.25
CA LYS A 143 -1.54 16.00 -29.70
C LYS A 143 -2.79 16.10 -30.57
N VAL A 144 -3.82 15.31 -30.27
CA VAL A 144 -5.11 15.37 -30.98
C VAL A 144 -5.76 16.73 -30.79
N LYS A 145 -5.81 17.24 -29.56
CA LYS A 145 -6.37 18.56 -29.27
C LYS A 145 -5.61 19.69 -29.99
N LYS A 146 -4.28 19.58 -30.11
CA LYS A 146 -3.46 20.55 -30.86
C LYS A 146 -3.72 20.53 -32.36
N LYS A 147 -4.00 19.37 -32.95
CA LYS A 147 -4.29 19.22 -34.40
C LYS A 147 -5.67 19.76 -34.79
N ASN A 148 -6.59 19.85 -33.84
CA ASN A 148 -7.98 20.29 -34.06
C ASN A 148 -8.21 21.77 -33.67
N LEU A 149 -7.15 22.54 -33.39
CA LEU A 149 -7.25 23.99 -33.23
C LEU A 149 -7.28 24.63 -34.63
N PRO A 150 -8.24 25.54 -34.91
CA PRO A 150 -8.33 26.25 -36.19
C PRO A 150 -7.13 27.17 -36.45
#